data_AF-A0A956MHP9-F1
#
_entry.id   AF-A0A956MHP9-F1
#
_cell.length_a   1.000
_cell.length_b   1.000
_cell.length_c   1.000
_cell.angle_alpha   90.00
_cell.angle_beta   90.00
_cell.angle_gamma   90.00
#
_symmetry.space_group_name_H-M   'P 1'
#
loop_
_entity.id
_entity.type
_entity.pdbx_description
1 polymer ?
#
loop_
_entity_poly.entity_id
_entity_poly.type
_entity_poly.pdbx_seq_one_letter_code
_entity_poly.pdbx_strand_id
1 'polypeptide(L)'
;MNRICALCLALALGACRPVPPQIRAPHPADVVVSWNERLLEIAEAEDGFFTLKGVRTAAMMHLAMHDALNAVEPRFGTFSPVASSSTADPVAAASEAAYAVVVSQYPDRRQVLDDERARWTPADADVGNAASDLGSRVAAAVVETRNGDGWDAETAYEWHPMGPGVYAQFSEHSGTPEGFVFGAGWAAVRPFLLERGDQFRSRPPPEIRSEAYTRAFVEVKDVGAAVSTNRTA
;
A
#
# COMPACT_ATOMS: atom_id res chain seq x y z
N MET A 1 -43.26 23.85 -68.96
CA MET A 1 -42.00 24.57 -69.27
C MET A 1 -41.27 24.80 -67.95
N ASN A 2 -40.41 23.88 -67.52
CA ASN A 2 -38.96 23.81 -67.79
C ASN A 2 -38.14 24.91 -67.10
N ARG A 3 -37.48 24.62 -65.97
CA ARG A 3 -36.03 24.28 -65.92
C ARG A 3 -35.48 24.15 -64.49
N ILE A 4 -34.64 23.14 -64.37
CA ILE A 4 -33.72 22.74 -63.31
C ILE A 4 -32.71 23.86 -63.01
N CYS A 5 -32.35 24.07 -61.74
CA CYS A 5 -30.99 24.46 -61.38
C CYS A 5 -30.60 23.81 -60.04
N ALA A 6 -29.81 22.74 -60.15
CA ALA A 6 -29.17 22.08 -59.03
C ALA A 6 -28.00 22.96 -58.54
N LEU A 7 -27.95 23.24 -57.23
CA LEU A 7 -26.73 23.71 -56.59
C LEU A 7 -26.23 22.63 -55.65
N CYS A 8 -25.12 22.01 -56.05
CA CYS A 8 -24.26 21.20 -55.21
C CYS A 8 -23.70 22.05 -54.06
N LEU A 9 -23.86 21.61 -52.81
CA LEU A 9 -22.93 21.96 -51.75
C LEU A 9 -22.43 20.66 -51.13
N ALA A 10 -21.24 20.27 -51.58
CA ALA A 10 -20.50 19.12 -51.07
C ALA A 10 -19.85 19.46 -49.72
N LEU A 11 -19.93 18.47 -48.82
CA LEU A 11 -19.02 18.13 -47.73
C LEU A 11 -18.23 19.24 -47.02
N ALA A 12 -18.52 19.39 -45.72
CA ALA A 12 -17.47 19.49 -44.71
C ALA A 12 -17.77 18.49 -43.57
N LEU A 13 -17.72 17.19 -43.88
CA LEU A 13 -17.39 16.17 -42.88
C LEU A 13 -15.91 16.36 -42.53
N GLY A 14 -15.62 17.41 -41.76
CA GLY A 14 -14.35 17.58 -41.10
C GLY A 14 -14.17 16.37 -40.19
N ALA A 15 -13.35 15.43 -40.64
CA ALA A 15 -13.05 14.22 -39.91
C ALA A 15 -12.57 14.59 -38.50
N CYS A 16 -13.38 14.30 -37.48
CA CYS A 16 -12.84 13.94 -36.18
C CYS A 16 -12.00 12.68 -36.43
N ARG A 17 -10.74 12.86 -36.82
CA ARG A 17 -9.78 11.77 -36.73
C ARG A 17 -9.63 11.50 -35.23
N PRO A 18 -9.97 10.31 -34.74
CA PRO A 18 -9.61 9.96 -33.38
C PRO A 18 -8.11 10.15 -33.27
N VAL A 19 -7.67 11.05 -32.38
CA VAL A 19 -6.26 11.15 -32.02
C VAL A 19 -5.95 9.82 -31.35
N PRO A 20 -5.15 8.93 -31.95
CA PRO A 20 -4.78 7.70 -31.28
C PRO A 20 -4.10 8.09 -29.96
N PRO A 21 -4.42 7.43 -28.84
CA PRO A 21 -3.75 7.71 -27.58
C PRO A 21 -2.25 7.61 -27.82
N GLN A 22 -1.52 8.68 -27.52
CA GLN A 22 -0.06 8.64 -27.58
C GLN A 22 0.39 7.69 -26.49
N ILE A 23 0.75 6.46 -26.89
CA ILE A 23 1.36 5.50 -25.99
C ILE A 23 2.78 6.02 -25.74
N ARG A 24 2.93 6.81 -24.67
CA ARG A 24 4.26 7.16 -24.15
C ARG A 24 5.02 5.87 -23.84
N ALA A 25 6.32 5.86 -24.11
CA ALA A 25 7.19 4.77 -23.74
C ALA A 25 7.02 4.48 -22.24
N PRO A 26 7.05 3.20 -21.80
CA PRO A 26 6.90 2.87 -20.39
C PRO A 26 7.96 3.62 -19.58
N HIS A 27 7.51 4.28 -18.52
CA HIS A 27 8.41 4.88 -17.54
C HIS A 27 9.17 3.76 -16.80
N PRO A 28 10.45 3.98 -16.44
CA PRO A 28 11.20 3.00 -15.66
C PRO A 28 10.50 2.75 -14.32
N ALA A 29 10.30 1.48 -13.97
CA ALA A 29 9.71 1.07 -12.69
C ALA A 29 10.65 1.33 -11.50
N ASP A 30 11.91 1.70 -11.79
CA ASP A 30 12.99 1.88 -10.82
C ASP A 30 12.63 2.87 -9.71
N VAL A 31 11.83 3.91 -10.00
CA VAL A 31 11.37 4.86 -8.97
C VAL A 31 10.53 4.16 -7.90
N VAL A 32 9.60 3.28 -8.30
CA VAL A 32 8.71 2.57 -7.35
C VAL A 32 9.49 1.54 -6.55
N VAL A 33 10.40 0.81 -7.21
CA VAL A 33 11.26 -0.18 -6.55
C VAL A 33 12.18 0.49 -5.54
N SER A 34 12.85 1.58 -5.94
CA SER A 34 13.80 2.30 -5.10
C SER A 34 13.13 2.91 -3.86
N TRP A 35 11.95 3.53 -4.02
CA TRP A 35 11.17 4.03 -2.88
C TRP A 35 10.66 2.91 -1.96
N ASN A 36 10.27 1.76 -2.52
CA ASN A 36 9.87 0.59 -1.74
C ASN A 36 11.04 0.03 -0.91
N GLU A 37 12.19 -0.20 -1.53
CA GLU A 37 13.39 -0.67 -0.84
C GLU A 37 13.79 0.31 0.27
N ARG A 38 13.87 1.62 -0.05
CA ARG A 38 14.24 2.65 0.93
C ARG A 38 13.29 2.71 2.12
N LEU A 39 11.99 2.64 1.89
CA LEU A 39 11.02 2.63 2.99
C LEU A 39 11.13 1.37 3.84
N LEU A 40 11.28 0.19 3.23
CA LEU A 40 11.39 -1.06 3.98
C LEU A 40 12.67 -1.12 4.80
N GLU A 41 13.80 -0.62 4.28
CA GLU A 41 15.05 -0.46 5.04
C GLU A 41 14.86 0.45 6.26
N ILE A 42 14.20 1.60 6.07
CA ILE A 42 13.92 2.56 7.16
C ILE A 42 13.02 1.92 8.23
N ALA A 43 11.96 1.21 7.81
CA ALA A 43 11.03 0.55 8.72
C ALA A 43 11.71 -0.57 9.50
N GLU A 44 12.45 -1.46 8.81
CA GLU A 44 13.19 -2.54 9.45
C GLU A 44 14.19 -2.00 10.48
N ALA A 45 14.93 -0.94 10.13
CA ALA A 45 15.89 -0.31 11.04
C ALA A 45 15.24 0.43 12.21
N GLU A 46 14.00 0.90 12.08
CA GLU A 46 13.27 1.57 13.17
C GLU A 46 12.76 0.57 14.21
N ASP A 47 12.11 -0.50 13.76
CA ASP A 47 11.38 -1.39 14.67
C ASP A 47 11.31 -2.86 14.24
N GLY A 48 12.04 -3.29 13.21
CA GLY A 48 11.96 -4.67 12.70
C GLY A 48 10.56 -5.09 12.25
N PHE A 49 9.71 -4.13 11.85
CA PHE A 49 8.29 -4.29 11.55
C PHE A 49 7.39 -4.64 12.75
N PHE A 50 7.87 -4.50 13.99
CA PHE A 50 7.10 -4.88 15.17
C PHE A 50 5.91 -3.97 15.50
N THR A 51 5.85 -2.74 14.98
CA THR A 51 4.68 -1.85 15.15
C THR A 51 3.73 -1.87 13.95
N LEU A 52 4.10 -2.55 12.86
CA LEU A 52 3.39 -2.51 11.56
C LEU A 52 3.28 -1.10 10.94
N LYS A 53 3.91 -0.08 11.51
CA LYS A 53 4.02 1.27 10.94
C LYS A 53 4.59 1.24 9.52
N GLY A 54 5.68 0.48 9.31
CA GLY A 54 6.34 0.35 8.01
C GLY A 54 5.42 -0.17 6.91
N VAL A 55 4.69 -1.25 7.17
CA VAL A 55 3.78 -1.83 6.17
C VAL A 55 2.58 -0.93 5.90
N ARG A 56 2.08 -0.20 6.91
CA ARG A 56 1.02 0.80 6.73
C ARG A 56 1.52 1.98 5.91
N THR A 57 2.72 2.50 6.20
CA THR A 57 3.35 3.57 5.41
C THR A 57 3.59 3.12 3.97
N ALA A 58 3.97 1.86 3.74
CA ALA A 58 4.15 1.33 2.39
C ALA A 58 2.84 1.34 1.59
N ALA A 59 1.73 0.94 2.22
CA ALA A 59 0.42 1.04 1.59
C ALA A 59 0.06 2.49 1.23
N MET A 60 0.24 3.44 2.15
CA MET A 60 -0.01 4.86 1.87
C MET A 60 0.90 5.42 0.76
N MET A 61 2.18 5.08 0.79
CA MET A 61 3.17 5.53 -0.20
C MET A 61 2.79 5.04 -1.59
N HIS A 62 2.47 3.75 -1.74
CA HIS A 62 2.08 3.17 -3.03
C HIS A 62 0.74 3.73 -3.54
N LEU A 63 -0.23 3.98 -2.65
CA LEU A 63 -1.47 4.67 -3.02
C LEU A 63 -1.19 6.11 -3.53
N ALA A 64 -0.31 6.84 -2.86
CA ALA A 64 0.05 8.19 -3.26
C ALA A 64 0.81 8.21 -4.60
N MET A 65 1.75 7.28 -4.83
CA MET A 65 2.42 7.14 -6.13
C MET A 65 1.42 6.82 -7.24
N HIS A 66 0.48 5.88 -6.99
CA HIS A 66 -0.57 5.53 -7.93
C HIS A 66 -1.46 6.72 -8.30
N ASP A 67 -1.91 7.48 -7.30
CA ASP A 67 -2.79 8.61 -7.53
C ASP A 67 -2.08 9.79 -8.20
N ALA A 68 -0.80 10.03 -7.88
CA ALA A 68 0.03 11.02 -8.57
C ALA A 68 0.19 10.68 -10.05
N LEU A 69 0.48 9.42 -10.39
CA LEU A 69 0.56 8.97 -11.78
C LEU A 69 -0.77 9.17 -12.53
N ASN A 70 -1.91 8.85 -11.90
CA ASN A 70 -3.23 9.04 -12.50
C ASN A 70 -3.65 10.52 -12.59
N ALA A 71 -3.10 11.40 -11.76
CA ALA A 71 -3.32 12.83 -11.87
C ALA A 71 -2.52 13.48 -13.02
N VAL A 72 -1.43 12.85 -13.48
CA VAL A 72 -0.67 13.27 -14.68
C VAL A 72 -1.20 12.58 -15.94
N GLU A 73 -1.33 11.25 -15.90
CA GLU A 73 -1.80 10.39 -16.98
C GLU A 73 -2.95 9.51 -16.50
N PRO A 74 -4.21 9.98 -16.61
CA PRO A 74 -5.36 9.24 -16.10
C PRO A 74 -5.55 7.90 -16.83
N ARG A 75 -5.39 6.79 -16.11
CA ARG A 75 -5.60 5.41 -16.64
C ARG A 75 -6.50 4.56 -15.76
N PHE A 76 -6.52 4.81 -14.45
CA PHE A 76 -7.21 4.03 -13.42
C PHE A 76 -7.98 4.96 -12.47
N GLY A 77 -8.84 4.38 -11.62
CA GLY A 77 -9.53 5.11 -10.57
C GLY A 77 -8.59 5.40 -9.40
N THR A 78 -8.61 6.63 -8.87
CA THR A 78 -7.78 7.08 -7.75
C THR A 78 -8.38 6.73 -6.40
N PHE A 79 -7.53 6.50 -5.39
CA PHE A 79 -7.97 6.24 -4.01
C PHE A 79 -8.37 7.53 -3.27
N SER A 80 -7.61 8.60 -3.46
CA SER A 80 -7.78 9.92 -2.86
C SER A 80 -7.64 10.98 -3.96
N PRO A 81 -8.70 11.25 -4.74
CA PRO A 81 -8.63 12.10 -5.92
C PRO A 81 -8.19 13.53 -5.60
N VAL A 82 -7.31 14.08 -6.44
CA VAL A 82 -6.89 15.48 -6.42
C VAL A 82 -7.02 16.10 -7.82
N ALA A 83 -6.89 17.43 -7.93
CA ALA A 83 -6.85 18.11 -9.22
C ALA A 83 -5.63 17.64 -10.05
N SER A 84 -5.88 17.34 -11.33
CA SER A 84 -4.87 16.87 -12.28
C SER A 84 -3.82 17.92 -12.62
N SER A 85 -2.65 17.47 -13.07
CA SER A 85 -1.56 18.32 -13.54
C SER A 85 -0.86 17.64 -14.71
N SER A 86 -1.15 18.08 -15.93
CA SER A 86 -0.55 17.53 -17.15
C SER A 86 0.87 18.05 -17.44
N THR A 87 1.33 19.04 -16.67
CA THR A 87 2.67 19.64 -16.80
C THR A 87 3.72 18.97 -15.93
N ALA A 88 3.31 18.19 -14.93
CA ALA A 88 4.23 17.44 -14.08
C ALA A 88 4.83 16.25 -14.85
N ASP A 89 6.12 15.96 -14.59
CA ASP A 89 6.70 14.68 -15.00
C ASP A 89 6.12 13.56 -14.12
N PRO A 90 5.61 12.45 -14.69
CA PRO A 90 4.95 11.39 -13.93
C PRO A 90 5.88 10.65 -12.97
N VAL A 91 7.16 10.46 -13.31
CA VAL A 91 8.15 9.80 -12.44
C VAL A 91 8.47 10.70 -11.26
N ALA A 92 8.73 11.98 -11.52
CA ALA A 92 8.97 12.97 -10.49
C ALA A 92 7.76 13.14 -9.57
N ALA A 93 6.54 13.20 -10.11
CA ALA A 93 5.31 13.32 -9.32
C ALA A 93 5.10 12.12 -8.40
N ALA A 94 5.35 10.89 -8.89
CA ALA A 94 5.32 9.69 -8.06
C ALA A 94 6.40 9.74 -6.96
N SER A 95 7.62 10.15 -7.29
CA SER A 95 8.70 10.30 -6.31
C SER A 95 8.39 11.35 -5.23
N GLU A 96 7.84 12.51 -5.60
CA GLU A 96 7.45 13.56 -4.67
C GLU A 96 6.29 13.11 -3.76
N ALA A 97 5.32 12.37 -4.31
CA ALA A 97 4.25 11.77 -3.53
C ALA A 97 4.79 10.75 -2.51
N ALA A 98 5.72 9.89 -2.93
CA ALA A 98 6.37 8.93 -2.04
C ALA A 98 7.18 9.65 -0.95
N TYR A 99 8.02 10.60 -1.32
CA TYR A 99 8.80 11.42 -0.39
C TYR A 99 7.89 12.07 0.67
N ALA A 100 6.83 12.75 0.25
CA ALA A 100 5.94 13.47 1.15
C ALA A 100 5.19 12.54 2.13
N VAL A 101 4.76 11.34 1.68
CA VAL A 101 4.22 10.32 2.59
C VAL A 101 5.30 9.85 3.56
N VAL A 102 6.45 9.38 3.07
CA VAL A 102 7.46 8.72 3.91
C VAL A 102 8.07 9.71 4.91
N VAL A 103 8.37 10.95 4.51
CA VAL A 103 8.91 11.97 5.42
C VAL A 103 7.92 12.37 6.51
N SER A 104 6.60 12.29 6.24
CA SER A 104 5.58 12.54 7.26
C SER A 104 5.54 11.46 8.34
N GLN A 105 5.92 10.23 8.00
CA GLN A 105 5.92 9.08 8.91
C GLN A 105 7.28 8.86 9.58
N TYR A 106 8.37 9.27 8.91
CA TYR A 106 9.76 9.09 9.34
C TYR A 106 10.54 10.42 9.26
N PRO A 107 10.15 11.46 10.02
CA PRO A 107 10.74 12.79 9.91
C PRO A 107 12.24 12.81 10.21
N ASP A 108 12.72 11.95 11.10
CA ASP A 108 14.14 11.83 11.47
C ASP A 108 15.02 11.23 10.37
N ARG A 109 14.40 10.68 9.31
CA ARG A 109 15.09 10.12 8.14
C ARG A 109 15.16 11.10 6.97
N ARG A 110 14.78 12.37 7.18
CA ARG A 110 14.67 13.38 6.11
C ARG A 110 15.89 13.45 5.19
N GLN A 111 17.11 13.47 5.71
CA GLN A 111 18.31 13.56 4.88
C GLN A 111 18.41 12.41 3.87
N VAL A 112 18.20 11.18 4.33
CA VAL A 112 18.24 9.97 3.49
C VAL A 112 17.10 9.98 2.46
N LEU A 113 15.95 10.56 2.82
CA LEU A 113 14.80 10.71 1.92
C LEU A 113 15.00 11.83 0.90
N ASP A 114 15.69 12.91 1.26
CA ASP A 114 16.10 14.00 0.37
C ASP A 114 17.05 13.49 -0.71
N ASP A 115 18.04 12.68 -0.32
CA ASP A 115 18.98 12.04 -1.26
C ASP A 115 18.25 11.11 -2.24
N GLU A 116 17.26 10.35 -1.76
CA GLU A 116 16.44 9.48 -2.63
C GLU A 116 15.57 10.31 -3.59
N ARG A 117 14.90 11.36 -3.09
CA ARG A 117 14.10 12.28 -3.91
C ARG A 117 14.93 12.94 -5.01
N ALA A 118 16.15 13.36 -4.71
CA ALA A 118 17.04 14.06 -5.66
C ALA A 118 17.37 13.22 -6.91
N ARG A 119 17.32 11.88 -6.82
CA ARG A 119 17.57 10.97 -7.97
C ARG A 119 16.50 11.08 -9.05
N TRP A 120 15.31 11.55 -8.68
CA TRP A 120 14.12 11.59 -9.54
C TRP A 120 13.68 13.03 -9.86
N THR A 121 14.44 14.03 -9.40
CA THR A 121 14.16 15.43 -9.67
C THR A 121 14.52 15.79 -11.13
N PRO A 122 13.57 16.34 -11.91
CA PRO A 122 13.83 16.78 -13.27
C PRO A 122 14.84 17.93 -13.32
N ALA A 123 15.59 18.04 -14.42
CA ALA A 123 16.50 19.17 -14.66
C ALA A 123 15.74 20.49 -14.90
N ASP A 124 14.52 20.41 -15.45
CA ASP A 124 13.64 21.56 -15.65
C ASP A 124 12.92 21.90 -14.33
N ALA A 125 13.17 23.12 -13.84
CA ALA A 125 12.63 23.58 -12.57
C ALA A 125 11.10 23.72 -12.57
N ASP A 126 10.49 24.11 -13.69
CA ASP A 126 9.03 24.27 -13.76
C ASP A 126 8.34 22.90 -13.72
N VAL A 127 8.92 21.90 -14.40
CA VAL A 127 8.47 20.51 -14.34
C VAL A 127 8.64 19.94 -12.93
N GLY A 128 9.80 20.20 -12.30
CA GLY A 128 10.07 19.81 -10.92
C GLY A 128 9.11 20.44 -9.90
N ASN A 129 8.84 21.74 -10.03
CA ASN A 129 7.89 22.46 -9.17
C ASN A 129 6.46 21.91 -9.34
N ALA A 130 6.04 21.63 -10.57
CA ALA A 130 4.73 21.03 -10.85
C ALA A 130 4.61 19.61 -10.26
N ALA A 131 5.68 18.82 -10.31
CA ALA A 131 5.73 17.49 -9.71
C ALA A 131 5.69 17.55 -8.17
N SER A 132 6.42 18.50 -7.56
CA SER A 132 6.45 18.67 -6.11
C SER A 132 5.12 19.17 -5.55
N ASP A 133 4.46 20.13 -6.23
CA ASP A 133 3.10 20.55 -5.88
C ASP A 133 2.12 19.37 -5.94
N LEU A 134 2.10 18.65 -7.07
CA LEU A 134 1.19 17.53 -7.25
C LEU A 134 1.44 16.43 -6.21
N GLY A 135 2.69 16.01 -6.05
CA GLY A 135 3.08 14.95 -5.11
C GLY A 135 2.70 15.30 -3.68
N SER A 136 2.95 16.55 -3.25
CA SER A 136 2.57 17.02 -1.92
C SER A 136 1.06 17.00 -1.69
N ARG A 137 0.26 17.44 -2.67
CA ARG A 137 -1.21 17.41 -2.57
C ARG A 137 -1.75 15.98 -2.49
N VAL A 138 -1.23 15.07 -3.32
CA VAL A 138 -1.64 13.66 -3.31
C VAL A 138 -1.27 12.99 -1.99
N ALA A 139 -0.03 13.17 -1.52
CA ALA A 139 0.42 12.61 -0.26
C ALA A 139 -0.43 13.11 0.91
N ALA A 140 -0.72 14.42 0.96
CA ALA A 140 -1.58 15.00 1.98
C ALA A 140 -2.99 14.40 1.95
N ALA A 141 -3.58 14.22 0.76
CA ALA A 141 -4.89 13.60 0.62
C ALA A 141 -4.89 12.16 1.17
N VAL A 142 -3.90 11.35 0.80
CA VAL A 142 -3.77 9.97 1.29
C VAL A 142 -3.57 9.93 2.81
N VAL A 143 -2.64 10.71 3.36
CA VAL A 143 -2.37 10.75 4.81
C VAL A 143 -3.61 11.20 5.59
N GLU A 144 -4.36 12.19 5.08
CA GLU A 144 -5.60 12.65 5.72
C GLU A 144 -6.64 11.54 5.80
N THR A 145 -6.78 10.70 4.76
CA THR A 145 -7.68 9.54 4.83
C THR A 145 -7.29 8.53 5.90
N ARG A 146 -6.07 8.64 6.45
CA ARG A 146 -5.52 7.74 7.47
C ARG A 146 -5.35 8.39 8.84
N ASN A 147 -5.75 9.66 9.00
CA ASN A 147 -5.85 10.26 10.32
C ASN A 147 -6.85 9.49 11.19
N GLY A 148 -6.42 9.21 12.43
CA GLY A 148 -7.23 8.51 13.43
C GLY A 148 -7.71 7.14 12.98
N ASP A 149 -6.92 6.41 12.18
CA ASP A 149 -7.33 5.10 11.68
C ASP A 149 -7.04 3.93 12.62
N GLY A 150 -6.54 4.20 13.83
CA GLY A 150 -6.35 3.21 14.88
C GLY A 150 -5.13 2.32 14.72
N TRP A 151 -4.23 2.63 13.78
CA TRP A 151 -3.00 1.85 13.56
C TRP A 151 -2.05 1.80 14.77
N ASP A 152 -2.03 2.89 15.54
CA ASP A 152 -1.23 3.10 16.74
C ASP A 152 -2.07 2.92 18.01
N ALA A 153 -3.25 2.30 17.91
CA ALA A 153 -4.09 2.05 19.07
C ALA A 153 -3.39 1.10 20.05
N GLU A 154 -3.09 1.59 21.25
CA GLU A 154 -2.63 0.75 22.34
C GLU A 154 -3.79 -0.14 22.83
N THR A 155 -3.59 -1.45 22.79
CA THR A 155 -4.53 -2.42 23.35
C THR A 155 -3.77 -3.41 24.19
N ALA A 156 -4.11 -3.48 25.48
CA ALA A 156 -3.59 -4.52 26.36
C ALA A 156 -4.29 -5.85 26.04
N TYR A 157 -3.53 -6.93 25.93
CA TYR A 157 -4.08 -8.28 25.91
C TYR A 157 -4.32 -8.75 27.35
N GLU A 158 -5.55 -9.17 27.64
CA GLU A 158 -5.86 -9.80 28.92
C GLU A 158 -5.42 -11.27 28.88
N TRP A 159 -4.39 -11.61 29.66
CA TRP A 159 -3.93 -12.99 29.78
C TRP A 159 -4.93 -13.83 30.57
N HIS A 160 -5.34 -14.94 29.98
CA HIS A 160 -6.20 -15.92 30.64
C HIS A 160 -5.38 -16.99 31.39
N PRO A 161 -5.92 -17.59 32.46
CA PRO A 161 -5.29 -18.74 33.11
C PRO A 161 -4.98 -19.84 32.10
N MET A 162 -3.77 -20.40 32.19
CA MET A 162 -3.35 -21.48 31.29
C MET A 162 -4.35 -22.64 31.31
N GLY A 163 -4.74 -23.09 30.12
CA GLY A 163 -5.64 -24.22 29.94
C GLY A 163 -5.74 -24.66 28.48
N PRO A 164 -6.31 -25.84 28.22
CA PRO A 164 -6.55 -26.31 26.86
C PRO A 164 -7.36 -25.29 26.06
N GLY A 165 -6.86 -24.91 24.87
CA GLY A 165 -7.52 -23.96 23.97
C GLY A 165 -7.29 -22.48 24.30
N VAL A 166 -6.58 -22.18 25.39
CA VAL A 166 -6.14 -20.83 25.74
C VAL A 166 -4.75 -20.59 25.15
N TYR A 167 -4.54 -19.43 24.52
CA TYR A 167 -3.21 -19.04 24.06
C TYR A 167 -2.25 -18.94 25.26
N ALA A 168 -1.08 -19.57 25.14
CA ALA A 168 -0.07 -19.59 26.17
C ALA A 168 1.30 -19.25 25.58
N GLN A 169 2.10 -18.49 26.32
CA GLN A 169 3.49 -18.24 25.98
C GLN A 169 4.38 -19.37 26.52
N PHE A 170 5.33 -19.81 25.71
CA PHE A 170 6.37 -20.76 26.12
C PHE A 170 7.72 -20.04 26.14
N SER A 171 8.09 -19.52 27.31
CA SER A 171 9.26 -18.65 27.53
C SER A 171 10.59 -19.26 27.10
N GLU A 172 10.73 -20.58 27.11
CA GLU A 172 11.98 -21.26 26.73
C GLU A 172 12.21 -21.36 25.21
N HIS A 173 11.20 -21.13 24.37
CA HIS A 173 11.28 -21.51 22.94
C HIS A 173 10.82 -20.44 21.95
N SER A 174 10.13 -19.38 22.38
CA SER A 174 9.56 -18.41 21.43
C SER A 174 10.50 -17.26 21.05
N GLY A 175 11.57 -17.00 21.82
CA GLY A 175 12.42 -15.81 21.63
C GLY A 175 11.69 -14.48 21.85
N THR A 176 10.45 -14.52 22.35
CA THR A 176 9.63 -13.33 22.62
C THR A 176 9.69 -12.97 24.11
N PRO A 177 9.78 -11.67 24.47
CA PRO A 177 9.71 -11.24 25.86
C PRO A 177 8.46 -11.73 26.58
N GLU A 178 8.55 -12.04 27.87
CA GLU A 178 7.40 -12.45 28.68
C GLU A 178 6.28 -11.40 28.61
N GLY A 179 5.04 -11.84 28.40
CA GLY A 179 3.87 -10.96 28.27
C GLY A 179 3.68 -10.32 26.89
N PHE A 180 4.52 -10.64 25.90
CA PHE A 180 4.40 -10.09 24.55
C PHE A 180 3.27 -10.72 23.73
N VAL A 181 2.38 -9.88 23.18
CA VAL A 181 1.39 -10.23 22.16
C VAL A 181 1.55 -9.26 21.00
N PHE A 182 1.98 -9.78 19.85
CA PHE A 182 2.17 -8.99 18.65
C PHE A 182 0.83 -8.47 18.11
N GLY A 183 0.74 -7.17 17.85
CA GLY A 183 -0.38 -6.57 17.10
C GLY A 183 -1.75 -6.68 17.76
N ALA A 184 -1.86 -6.74 19.09
CA ALA A 184 -3.14 -6.88 19.78
C ALA A 184 -4.17 -5.77 19.41
N GLY A 185 -3.69 -4.54 19.17
CA GLY A 185 -4.52 -3.41 18.73
C GLY A 185 -4.83 -3.41 17.23
N TRP A 186 -4.21 -4.28 16.42
CA TRP A 186 -4.31 -4.22 14.96
C TRP A 186 -5.73 -4.54 14.44
N ALA A 187 -6.55 -5.22 15.24
CA ALA A 187 -7.95 -5.46 14.92
C ALA A 187 -8.80 -4.17 14.88
N ALA A 188 -8.32 -3.07 15.48
CA ALA A 188 -8.99 -1.77 15.50
C ALA A 188 -8.68 -0.90 14.27
N VAL A 189 -7.69 -1.28 13.45
CA VAL A 189 -7.27 -0.48 12.30
C VAL A 189 -8.39 -0.42 11.26
N ARG A 190 -8.76 0.78 10.82
CA ARG A 190 -9.67 0.97 9.68
C ARG A 190 -9.02 0.38 8.43
N PRO A 191 -9.58 -0.67 7.79
CA PRO A 191 -8.96 -1.26 6.62
C PRO A 191 -8.84 -0.29 5.43
N PHE A 192 -7.93 -0.59 4.49
CA PHE A 192 -7.80 0.18 3.25
C PHE A 192 -8.86 -0.22 2.21
N LEU A 193 -9.07 -1.52 2.01
CA LEU A 193 -9.97 -2.07 0.99
C LEU A 193 -11.24 -2.71 1.56
N LEU A 194 -11.14 -3.30 2.76
CA LEU A 194 -12.26 -4.01 3.39
C LEU A 194 -13.26 -3.02 3.99
N GLU A 195 -14.55 -3.37 3.97
CA GLU A 195 -15.60 -2.56 4.59
C GLU A 195 -15.51 -2.60 6.13
N ARG A 196 -14.99 -3.71 6.69
CA ARG A 196 -14.88 -3.98 8.13
C ARG A 196 -13.80 -5.04 8.38
N GLY A 197 -13.16 -4.98 9.56
CA GLY A 197 -12.02 -5.85 9.91
C GLY A 197 -12.34 -7.34 10.04
N ASP A 198 -13.60 -7.71 10.18
CA ASP A 198 -14.08 -9.09 10.31
C ASP A 198 -14.84 -9.59 9.07
N GLN A 199 -14.73 -8.91 7.92
CA GLN A 199 -15.39 -9.26 6.66
C GLN A 199 -15.08 -10.71 6.21
N PHE A 200 -13.89 -11.21 6.53
CA PHE A 200 -13.44 -12.57 6.23
C PHE A 200 -13.16 -13.41 7.48
N ARG A 201 -13.90 -13.17 8.57
CA ARG A 201 -13.71 -13.92 9.81
C ARG A 201 -13.99 -15.41 9.59
N SER A 202 -12.98 -16.23 9.90
CA SER A 202 -13.07 -17.69 9.82
C SER A 202 -14.05 -18.26 10.86
N ARG A 203 -14.52 -19.49 10.61
CA ARG A 203 -15.27 -20.26 11.62
C ARG A 203 -14.39 -20.50 12.86
N PRO A 204 -14.99 -20.68 14.05
CA PRO A 204 -14.23 -21.04 15.23
C PRO A 204 -13.44 -22.35 15.02
N PRO A 205 -12.30 -22.53 15.70
CA PRO A 205 -11.54 -23.77 15.65
C PRO A 205 -12.37 -24.96 16.18
N PRO A 206 -11.98 -26.22 15.89
CA PRO A 206 -12.64 -27.39 16.45
C PRO A 206 -12.71 -27.35 17.98
N GLU A 207 -13.83 -27.80 18.53
CA GLU A 207 -14.00 -27.93 19.99
C GLU A 207 -12.96 -28.91 20.55
N ILE A 208 -12.40 -28.62 21.73
CA ILE A 208 -11.19 -29.26 22.21
C ILE A 208 -11.34 -30.74 22.55
N ARG A 209 -12.56 -31.19 22.85
CA ARG A 209 -12.90 -32.61 23.09
C ARG A 209 -13.44 -33.30 21.85
N SER A 210 -13.44 -32.63 20.69
CA SER A 210 -13.92 -33.21 19.44
C SER A 210 -12.89 -34.15 18.80
N GLU A 211 -13.41 -35.09 18.00
CA GLU A 211 -12.56 -35.91 17.14
C GLU A 211 -11.79 -35.06 16.12
N ALA A 212 -12.37 -33.95 15.66
CA ALA A 212 -11.72 -33.04 14.72
C ALA A 212 -10.48 -32.38 15.32
N TYR A 213 -10.57 -31.91 16.56
CA TYR A 213 -9.40 -31.43 17.31
C TYR A 213 -8.36 -32.54 17.47
N THR A 214 -8.80 -33.74 17.86
CA THR A 214 -7.90 -34.89 18.07
C THR A 214 -7.12 -35.24 16.80
N ARG A 215 -7.79 -35.27 15.63
CA ARG A 215 -7.12 -35.51 14.35
C ARG A 215 -6.09 -34.43 14.03
N ALA A 216 -6.44 -33.16 14.18
CA ALA A 216 -5.52 -32.05 13.93
C ALA A 216 -4.30 -32.08 14.87
N PHE A 217 -4.51 -32.40 16.16
CA PHE A 217 -3.43 -32.56 17.13
C PHE A 217 -2.49 -33.72 16.75
N VAL A 218 -3.04 -34.88 16.37
CA VAL A 218 -2.24 -36.05 15.97
C VAL A 218 -1.46 -35.78 14.70
N GLU A 219 -2.05 -35.09 13.73
CA GLU A 219 -1.37 -34.66 12.51
C GLU A 219 -0.13 -33.81 12.82
N VAL A 220 -0.30 -32.72 13.59
CA VAL A 220 0.83 -31.84 13.98
C VAL A 220 1.87 -32.61 14.78
N LYS A 221 1.47 -33.53 15.67
CA LYS A 221 2.40 -34.37 16.42
C LYS A 221 3.23 -35.28 15.49
N ASP A 222 2.63 -35.81 14.43
CA ASP A 222 3.27 -36.75 13.50
C ASP A 222 4.28 -36.05 12.56
N VAL A 223 3.89 -34.90 11.99
CA VAL A 223 4.73 -34.18 11.02
C VAL A 223 5.53 -33.01 11.62
N GLY A 224 5.22 -32.59 12.84
CA GLY A 224 5.80 -31.41 13.49
C GLY A 224 7.13 -31.66 14.21
N ALA A 225 7.59 -32.90 14.32
CA ALA A 225 8.90 -33.20 14.89
C ALA A 225 10.02 -32.52 14.08
N ALA A 226 11.08 -32.05 14.76
CA ALA A 226 12.23 -31.44 14.09
C ALA A 226 12.85 -32.40 13.05
N VAL A 227 12.92 -33.68 13.39
CA VAL A 227 13.20 -34.79 12.47
C VAL A 227 11.94 -35.65 12.39
N SER A 228 11.25 -35.63 11.25
CA SER A 228 10.07 -36.46 10.98
C SER A 228 10.38 -37.41 9.82
N THR A 229 9.94 -38.67 9.94
CA THR A 229 10.02 -39.66 8.85
C THR A 229 8.85 -39.54 7.87
N ASN A 230 7.83 -38.74 8.22
CA ASN A 230 6.59 -38.59 7.45
C ASN A 230 6.53 -37.23 6.73
N ARG A 231 7.19 -36.19 7.25
CA ARG A 231 7.34 -34.90 6.56
C ARG A 231 8.36 -35.04 5.43
N THR A 232 7.93 -34.82 4.18
CA THR A 232 8.80 -34.75 3.01
C THR A 232 9.30 -33.31 2.78
N ALA A 233 10.45 -33.17 2.13
CA ALA A 233 11.05 -31.88 1.75
C ALA A 233 10.29 -31.19 0.61
#